data_AF-E9J9E5-F1
#
_entry.id   AF-E9J9E5-F1
#
_cell.length_a   1.000
_cell.length_b   1.000
_cell.length_c   1.000
_cell.angle_alpha   90.00
_cell.angle_beta   90.00
_cell.angle_gamma   90.00
#
_symmetry.space_group_name_H-M   'P 1'
#
loop_
_entity.id
_entity.type
_entity.pdbx_description
1 polymer ?
#
loop_
_entity_poly.entity_id
_entity_poly.type
_entity_poly.pdbx_seq_one_letter_code
_entity_poly.pdbx_strand_id
1 'polypeptide(L)'
;VKAILECFAEMRQFGFDSLWEETTNGANKLNLEKPKLPRTRRAPKRKINDLIPIVEFYKNDFEEEKLRLHRDMFLDIVKQRKVTITTLKDVVKFLKENLSVSELVSEFSKLIRILLTIPTTSCTAERSFSTLRRLKTYLRSTMWQNCLNNITILHVHRDMTENLDLNELANRFICANKIRRSTFAVANSNK
;
A
#
# COMPACT_ATOMS: atom_id res chain seq x y z
N VAL A 1 -0.06 25.65 19.42
CA VAL A 1 -0.05 24.45 18.53
C VAL A 1 -0.60 23.22 19.24
N LYS A 2 -0.13 22.87 20.46
CA LYS A 2 -0.62 21.71 21.24
C LYS A 2 -2.13 21.78 21.56
N ALA A 3 -2.61 22.95 22.01
CA ALA A 3 -4.04 23.19 22.27
C ALA A 3 -4.93 23.11 21.01
N ILE A 4 -4.39 23.49 19.83
CA ILE A 4 -5.13 23.39 18.57
C ILE A 4 -5.24 21.92 18.14
N LEU A 5 -4.18 21.13 18.35
CA LEU A 5 -4.19 19.68 18.09
C LEU A 5 -5.10 18.92 19.06
N GLU A 6 -5.15 19.32 20.33
CA GLU A 6 -6.10 18.80 21.33
C GLU A 6 -7.54 19.16 20.98
N CYS A 7 -7.81 20.40 20.58
CA CYS A 7 -9.14 20.83 20.13
C CYS A 7 -9.58 20.09 18.85
N PHE A 8 -8.68 19.84 17.89
CA PHE A 8 -8.96 18.99 16.73
C PHE A 8 -9.04 17.48 17.04
N ALA A 9 -8.52 17.03 18.19
CA ALA A 9 -8.66 15.66 18.66
C ALA A 9 -10.01 15.48 19.37
N GLU A 10 -10.40 16.43 20.21
CA GLU A 10 -11.71 16.49 20.87
C GLU A 10 -12.86 16.68 19.86
N MET A 11 -12.71 17.56 18.88
CA MET A 11 -13.67 17.68 17.77
C MET A 11 -13.79 16.38 16.95
N ARG A 12 -12.71 15.59 16.85
CA ARG A 12 -12.75 14.27 16.19
C ARG A 12 -13.44 13.20 17.02
N GLN A 13 -13.41 13.32 18.35
CA GLN A 13 -13.99 12.34 19.27
C GLN A 13 -15.44 12.64 19.65
N PHE A 14 -15.82 13.92 19.77
CA PHE A 14 -17.14 14.34 20.24
C PHE A 14 -17.90 15.23 19.25
N GLY A 15 -17.19 15.88 18.32
CA GLY A 15 -17.80 16.84 17.38
C GLY A 15 -18.71 16.18 16.35
N PHE A 16 -18.36 14.96 15.91
CA PHE A 16 -19.25 14.19 15.03
C PHE A 16 -20.53 13.77 15.75
N ASP A 17 -20.43 13.31 17.01
CA ASP A 17 -21.59 12.83 17.76
C ASP A 17 -22.57 13.96 18.09
N SER A 18 -22.06 15.13 18.49
CA SER A 18 -22.88 16.33 18.71
C SER A 18 -23.55 16.82 17.42
N LEU A 19 -22.82 16.89 16.30
CA LEU A 19 -23.38 17.23 14.99
C LEU A 19 -24.42 16.19 14.52
N TRP A 20 -24.17 14.91 14.81
CA TRP A 20 -25.06 13.80 14.47
C TRP A 20 -26.37 13.86 15.28
N GLU A 21 -26.31 14.13 16.58
CA GLU A 21 -27.51 14.39 17.39
C GLU A 21 -28.27 15.64 16.92
N GLU A 22 -27.59 16.74 16.62
CA GLU A 22 -28.24 17.97 16.16
C GLU A 22 -28.95 17.76 14.81
N THR A 23 -28.28 17.10 13.85
CA THR A 23 -28.86 16.80 12.53
C THR A 23 -29.98 15.76 12.59
N THR A 24 -29.87 14.74 13.44
CA THR A 24 -30.97 13.77 13.65
C THR A 24 -32.17 14.40 14.35
N ASN A 25 -31.95 15.30 15.31
CA ASN A 25 -33.02 16.06 15.96
C ASN A 25 -33.71 17.02 14.98
N GLY A 26 -32.95 17.69 14.11
CA GLY A 26 -33.49 18.50 13.01
C GLY A 26 -34.29 17.68 12.00
N ALA A 27 -33.81 16.50 11.61
CA ALA A 27 -34.51 15.60 10.69
C ALA A 27 -35.83 15.08 11.30
N ASN A 28 -35.84 14.72 12.59
CA ASN A 28 -37.05 14.29 13.30
C ASN A 28 -38.10 15.41 13.37
N LYS A 29 -37.69 16.66 13.60
CA LYS A 29 -38.59 17.84 13.58
C LYS A 29 -39.26 18.06 12.21
N LEU A 30 -38.61 17.62 11.13
CA LEU A 30 -39.08 17.74 9.75
C LEU A 30 -39.76 16.46 9.23
N ASN A 31 -40.00 15.45 10.08
CA ASN A 31 -40.51 14.12 9.69
C ASN A 31 -39.71 13.43 8.58
N LEU A 32 -38.39 13.68 8.52
CA LEU A 32 -37.49 13.06 7.53
C LEU A 32 -36.91 11.75 8.08
N GLU A 33 -36.70 10.78 7.19
CA GLU A 33 -36.01 9.53 7.56
C GLU A 33 -34.59 9.82 8.05
N LYS A 34 -34.20 9.15 9.15
CA LYS A 34 -32.87 9.32 9.74
C LYS A 34 -31.77 8.96 8.72
N PRO A 35 -30.66 9.72 8.68
CA PRO A 35 -29.56 9.43 7.77
C PRO A 35 -29.03 8.02 8.01
N LYS A 36 -28.96 7.21 6.94
CA LYS A 36 -28.35 5.89 7.00
C LYS A 36 -26.84 6.06 7.21
N LEU A 37 -26.34 5.63 8.37
CA LEU A 37 -24.92 5.61 8.64
C LEU A 37 -24.19 4.85 7.52
N PRO A 38 -23.06 5.35 7.02
CA PRO A 38 -22.21 4.57 6.13
C PRO A 38 -21.84 3.27 6.86
N ARG A 39 -21.85 2.15 6.12
CA ARG A 39 -21.47 0.83 6.67
C ARG A 39 -20.19 0.98 7.49
N THR A 40 -20.27 0.73 8.80
CA THR A 40 -19.09 0.61 9.65
C THR A 40 -18.24 -0.52 9.10
N ARG A 41 -17.05 -0.21 8.58
CA ARG A 41 -16.10 -1.23 8.15
C ARG A 41 -15.73 -2.05 9.38
N ARG A 42 -16.21 -3.29 9.47
CA ARG A 42 -15.75 -4.23 10.49
C ARG A 42 -14.25 -4.44 10.25
N ALA A 43 -13.44 -4.23 11.28
CA ALA A 43 -12.03 -4.61 11.20
C ALA A 43 -11.97 -6.10 10.82
N PRO A 44 -11.16 -6.49 9.82
CA PRO A 44 -11.05 -7.88 9.42
C PRO A 44 -10.62 -8.70 10.65
N LYS A 45 -11.31 -9.81 10.93
CA LYS A 45 -10.93 -10.75 11.98
C LYS A 45 -9.58 -11.36 11.59
N ARG A 46 -8.48 -10.76 12.05
CA ARG A 46 -7.14 -11.33 11.87
C ARG A 46 -7.03 -12.53 12.83
N LYS A 47 -6.86 -13.74 12.30
CA LYS A 47 -6.42 -14.87 13.12
C LYS A 47 -4.97 -14.59 13.52
N ILE A 48 -4.76 -14.27 14.79
CA ILE A 48 -3.47 -13.78 15.32
C ILE A 48 -2.42 -14.91 15.40
N ASN A 49 -2.82 -16.17 15.37
CA ASN A 49 -1.94 -17.30 15.67
C ASN A 49 -1.49 -18.15 14.48
N ASP A 50 -2.00 -17.89 13.27
CA ASP A 50 -1.70 -18.75 12.13
C ASP A 50 -0.62 -18.08 11.27
N LEU A 51 0.58 -18.68 11.18
CA LEU A 51 1.55 -18.34 10.11
C LEU A 51 1.05 -18.78 8.72
N ILE A 52 0.04 -19.66 8.70
CA ILE A 52 -0.55 -20.30 7.53
C ILE A 52 -0.92 -19.29 6.43
N PRO A 53 -1.56 -18.14 6.70
CA PRO A 53 -1.93 -17.18 5.64
C PRO A 53 -0.72 -16.50 5.00
N ILE A 54 0.39 -16.32 5.74
CA ILE A 54 1.60 -15.68 5.23
C ILE A 54 2.37 -16.68 4.37
N VAL A 55 2.55 -17.90 4.86
CA VAL A 55 3.17 -18.99 4.08
C VAL A 55 2.34 -19.27 2.84
N GLU A 56 1.01 -19.19 2.91
CA GLU A 56 0.14 -19.37 1.76
C GLU A 56 0.20 -18.22 0.73
N PHE A 57 0.30 -16.98 1.19
CA PHE A 57 0.39 -15.83 0.29
C PHE A 57 1.78 -15.72 -0.35
N TYR A 58 2.83 -16.06 0.39
CA TYR A 58 4.24 -15.98 -0.01
C TYR A 58 4.88 -17.37 -0.25
N LYS A 59 4.09 -18.35 -0.75
CA LYS A 59 4.53 -19.77 -0.91
C LYS A 59 5.87 -19.93 -1.62
N ASN A 60 6.18 -19.06 -2.58
CA ASN A 60 7.40 -19.13 -3.37
C ASN A 60 8.60 -18.41 -2.72
N ASP A 61 8.35 -17.55 -1.72
CA ASP A 61 9.40 -16.72 -1.10
C ASP A 61 10.00 -17.37 0.14
N PHE A 62 9.31 -18.36 0.74
CA PHE A 62 9.68 -19.01 1.99
C PHE A 62 9.63 -20.53 1.92
N GLU A 63 10.59 -21.14 2.59
CA GLU A 63 10.55 -22.56 2.94
C GLU A 63 9.97 -22.69 4.36
N GLU A 64 8.78 -23.28 4.49
CA GLU A 64 7.98 -23.25 5.73
C GLU A 64 8.71 -23.85 6.93
N GLU A 65 9.28 -25.06 6.77
CA GLU A 65 10.00 -25.77 7.83
C GLU A 65 11.22 -24.98 8.31
N LYS A 66 11.98 -24.41 7.37
CA LYS A 66 13.16 -23.60 7.67
C LYS A 66 12.80 -22.29 8.35
N LEU A 67 11.68 -21.66 7.96
CA LEU A 67 11.17 -20.45 8.60
C LEU A 67 10.76 -20.71 10.05
N ARG A 68 10.07 -21.83 10.32
CA ARG A 68 9.69 -22.25 11.68
C ARG A 68 10.94 -22.48 12.54
N LEU A 69 11.92 -23.22 12.02
CA LEU A 69 13.18 -23.48 12.69
C LEU A 69 13.95 -22.18 12.99
N HIS A 70 14.09 -21.28 12.01
CA HIS A 70 14.79 -20.00 12.20
C HIS A 70 14.09 -19.09 13.21
N ARG A 71 12.75 -19.08 13.24
CA ARG A 71 11.97 -18.35 14.25
C ARG A 71 12.26 -18.88 15.65
N ASP A 72 12.23 -20.19 15.84
CA ASP A 72 12.43 -20.79 17.15
C ASP A 72 13.88 -20.62 17.62
N MET A 73 14.87 -20.79 16.73
CA MET A 73 16.27 -20.43 16.99
C MET A 73 16.43 -18.98 17.44
N PHE A 74 15.74 -18.04 16.77
CA PHE A 74 15.77 -16.63 17.17
C PHE A 74 15.20 -16.43 18.57
N LEU A 75 14.06 -17.05 18.89
CA LEU A 75 13.45 -16.96 20.22
C LEU A 75 14.36 -17.52 21.31
N ASP A 76 15.08 -18.61 21.03
CA ASP A 76 16.00 -19.21 21.99
C ASP A 76 17.26 -18.36 22.20
N ILE A 77 17.81 -17.76 21.14
CA ILE A 77 18.92 -16.79 21.25
C ILE A 77 18.51 -15.58 22.10
N VAL A 78 17.28 -15.08 21.92
CA VAL A 78 16.75 -13.94 22.68
C VAL A 78 16.57 -14.29 24.15
N LYS A 79 16.03 -15.47 24.45
CA LYS A 79 15.91 -16.01 25.82
C LYS A 79 17.28 -16.16 26.48
N GLN A 80 18.25 -16.75 25.77
CA GLN A 80 19.59 -16.99 26.29
C GLN A 80 20.32 -15.68 26.63
N ARG A 81 20.15 -14.65 25.81
CA ARG A 81 20.73 -13.31 26.01
C ARG A 81 19.93 -12.42 26.98
N LYS A 82 18.80 -12.91 27.52
CA LYS A 82 17.89 -12.19 28.42
C LYS A 82 17.44 -10.82 27.86
N VAL A 83 17.26 -10.72 26.55
CA VAL A 83 16.80 -9.48 25.90
C VAL A 83 15.28 -9.46 25.88
N THR A 84 14.67 -8.38 26.36
CA THR A 84 13.23 -8.18 26.27
C THR A 84 12.87 -7.58 24.91
N ILE A 85 12.28 -8.38 24.04
CA ILE A 85 11.75 -7.91 22.75
C ILE A 85 10.25 -7.70 22.92
N THR A 86 9.80 -6.45 22.83
CA THR A 86 8.37 -6.10 22.93
C THR A 86 7.83 -5.57 21.60
N THR A 87 8.68 -4.92 20.81
CA THR A 87 8.29 -4.25 19.58
C THR A 87 9.09 -4.78 18.38
N LEU A 88 8.50 -4.70 17.18
CA LEU A 88 9.19 -5.03 15.92
C LEU A 88 10.48 -4.22 15.72
N LYS A 89 10.50 -2.97 16.21
CA LYS A 89 11.70 -2.11 16.22
C LYS A 89 12.86 -2.75 16.99
N ASP A 90 12.56 -3.42 18.10
CA ASP A 90 13.56 -4.07 18.95
C ASP A 90 14.15 -5.29 18.23
N VAL A 91 13.31 -6.06 17.52
CA VAL A 91 13.75 -7.17 16.65
C VAL A 91 14.73 -6.68 15.60
N VAL A 92 14.38 -5.60 14.89
CA VAL A 92 15.20 -5.03 13.81
C VAL A 92 16.51 -4.49 14.37
N LYS A 93 16.47 -3.79 15.51
CA LYS A 93 17.67 -3.28 16.18
C LYS A 93 18.60 -4.43 16.58
N PHE A 94 18.06 -5.48 17.19
CA PHE A 94 18.82 -6.65 17.60
C PHE A 94 19.49 -7.37 16.43
N LEU A 95 18.77 -7.57 15.32
CA LEU A 95 19.31 -8.19 14.11
C LEU A 95 20.39 -7.32 13.45
N LYS A 96 20.26 -5.99 13.51
CA LYS A 96 21.27 -5.06 12.98
C LYS A 96 22.55 -5.04 13.82
N GLU A 97 22.42 -5.13 15.14
CA GLU A 97 23.56 -5.16 16.07
C GLU A 97 24.27 -6.52 16.08
N ASN A 98 23.57 -7.61 15.72
CA ASN A 98 24.12 -8.97 15.69
C ASN A 98 24.06 -9.55 14.28
N LEU A 99 24.93 -9.07 13.38
CA LEU A 99 24.94 -9.46 11.97
C LEU A 99 25.05 -10.99 11.78
N SER A 100 25.86 -11.66 12.61
CA SER A 100 26.04 -13.12 12.60
C SER A 100 24.72 -13.88 12.86
N VAL A 101 23.85 -13.32 13.70
CA VAL A 101 22.54 -13.91 13.98
C VAL A 101 21.59 -13.68 12.81
N SER A 102 21.66 -12.51 12.16
CA SER A 102 20.85 -12.23 10.97
C SER A 102 21.15 -13.20 9.82
N GLU A 103 22.41 -13.57 9.63
CA GLU A 103 22.82 -14.58 8.64
C GLU A 103 22.35 -15.99 9.03
N LEU A 104 22.48 -16.34 10.32
CA LEU A 104 22.03 -17.63 10.85
C LEU A 104 20.52 -17.84 10.66
N VAL A 105 19.71 -16.80 10.90
CA VAL A 105 18.25 -16.83 10.75
C VAL A 105 17.79 -16.10 9.49
N SER A 106 18.35 -16.49 8.33
CA SER A 106 18.11 -15.82 7.04
C SER A 106 16.62 -15.77 6.62
N GLU A 107 15.87 -16.87 6.72
CA GLU A 107 14.41 -16.89 6.45
C GLU A 107 13.62 -15.95 7.36
N PHE A 108 13.94 -15.92 8.65
CA PHE A 108 13.27 -15.02 9.59
C PHE A 108 13.61 -13.55 9.29
N SER A 109 14.87 -13.26 8.93
CA SER A 109 15.28 -11.94 8.47
C SER A 109 14.54 -11.50 7.20
N LYS A 110 14.31 -12.42 6.25
CA LYS A 110 13.48 -12.17 5.06
C LYS A 110 12.03 -11.82 5.44
N LEU A 111 11.44 -12.56 6.38
CA LEU A 111 10.09 -12.29 6.88
C LEU A 111 9.99 -10.88 7.50
N ILE A 112 10.95 -10.50 8.33
CA ILE A 112 10.99 -9.16 8.94
C ILE A 112 11.12 -8.07 7.88
N ARG A 113 11.91 -8.28 6.82
CA ARG A 113 12.03 -7.34 5.70
C ARG A 113 10.71 -7.17 4.95
N ILE A 114 10.01 -8.26 4.64
CA ILE A 114 8.69 -8.19 4.01
C ILE A 114 7.70 -7.47 4.91
N LEU A 115 7.72 -7.74 6.22
CA LEU A 115 6.84 -7.07 7.17
C LEU A 115 7.09 -5.55 7.25
N LEU A 116 8.34 -5.11 7.06
CA LEU A 116 8.70 -3.68 6.99
C LEU A 116 8.32 -3.02 5.66
N THR A 117 8.28 -3.78 4.56
CA THR A 117 7.93 -3.25 3.23
C THR A 117 6.43 -3.26 2.96
N ILE A 118 5.67 -4.12 3.64
CA ILE A 118 4.21 -4.09 3.58
C ILE A 118 3.74 -2.72 4.08
N PRO A 119 3.02 -1.94 3.26
CA PRO A 119 2.47 -0.67 3.71
C PRO A 119 1.45 -0.95 4.82
N THR A 120 1.81 -0.62 6.06
CA THR A 120 0.96 -0.80 7.25
C THR A 120 -0.18 0.22 7.31
N THR A 121 -0.22 1.19 6.38
CA THR A 121 -1.17 2.32 6.39
C THR A 121 -1.93 2.42 5.06
N SER A 122 -3.15 2.98 5.13
CA SER A 122 -4.01 3.30 3.98
C SER A 122 -3.40 4.33 3.01
N CYS A 123 -2.25 4.92 3.36
CA CYS A 123 -1.60 6.00 2.61
C CYS A 123 -1.29 5.62 1.15
N THR A 124 -0.92 4.36 0.88
CA THR A 124 -0.70 3.89 -0.51
C THR A 124 -1.99 3.86 -1.31
N ALA A 125 -3.09 3.40 -0.71
CA ALA A 125 -4.41 3.43 -1.33
C ALA A 125 -4.88 4.88 -1.55
N GLU A 126 -4.70 5.76 -0.56
CA GLU A 126 -5.06 7.18 -0.66
C GLU A 126 -4.26 7.89 -1.76
N ARG A 127 -2.95 7.61 -1.87
CA ARG A 127 -2.11 8.13 -2.96
C ARG A 127 -2.62 7.64 -4.32
N SER A 128 -2.93 6.36 -4.46
CA SER A 128 -3.50 5.80 -5.70
C SER A 128 -4.89 6.34 -6.03
N PHE A 129 -5.75 6.57 -5.05
CA PHE A 129 -7.07 7.19 -5.29
C PHE A 129 -6.95 8.67 -5.65
N SER A 130 -5.99 9.38 -5.05
CA SER A 130 -5.69 10.77 -5.39
C SER A 130 -5.18 10.90 -6.83
N THR A 131 -4.25 10.03 -7.25
CA THR A 131 -3.78 10.00 -8.65
C THR A 131 -4.91 9.62 -9.61
N LEU A 132 -5.71 8.61 -9.28
CA LEU A 132 -6.88 8.22 -10.08
C LEU A 132 -7.90 9.36 -10.22
N ARG A 133 -8.12 10.15 -9.16
CA ARG A 133 -9.02 11.31 -9.21
C ARG A 133 -8.54 12.38 -10.20
N ARG A 134 -7.22 12.55 -10.38
CA ARG A 134 -6.64 13.46 -11.37
C ARG A 134 -6.73 12.89 -12.80
N LEU A 135 -6.59 11.58 -12.95
CA LEU A 135 -6.60 10.90 -14.26
C LEU A 135 -8.01 10.67 -14.82
N LYS A 136 -8.98 10.37 -13.95
CA LYS A 136 -10.36 10.08 -14.31
C LYS A 136 -11.20 11.36 -14.29
N THR A 137 -11.02 12.18 -15.32
CA THR A 137 -11.83 13.37 -15.55
C THR A 137 -13.16 13.04 -16.22
N TYR A 138 -14.12 13.98 -16.22
CA TYR A 138 -15.42 13.82 -16.86
C TYR A 138 -15.31 13.36 -18.33
N LEU A 139 -14.41 14.00 -19.09
CA LEU A 139 -14.13 13.67 -20.50
C LEU A 139 -13.42 12.32 -20.71
N ARG A 140 -12.91 11.70 -19.64
CA ARG A 140 -12.18 10.41 -19.65
C ARG A 140 -12.91 9.34 -18.83
N SER A 141 -14.22 9.50 -18.64
CA SER A 141 -15.03 8.63 -17.79
C SER A 141 -15.22 7.22 -18.35
N THR A 142 -15.08 7.04 -19.67
CA THR A 142 -15.35 5.79 -20.43
C THR A 142 -14.09 4.95 -20.75
N MET A 143 -12.95 5.19 -20.10
CA MET A 143 -11.74 4.42 -20.36
C MET A 143 -11.81 2.99 -19.85
N TRP A 144 -11.31 2.04 -20.64
CA TRP A 144 -11.18 0.63 -20.25
C TRP A 144 -10.13 0.43 -19.16
N GLN A 145 -10.29 -0.58 -18.30
CA GLN A 145 -9.47 -0.75 -17.10
C GLN A 145 -7.97 -0.88 -17.40
N ASN A 146 -7.56 -1.67 -18.41
CA ASN A 146 -6.14 -1.73 -18.82
C ASN A 146 -5.58 -0.37 -19.22
N CYS A 147 -6.35 0.44 -19.96
CA CYS A 147 -5.87 1.74 -20.39
C CYS A 147 -5.68 2.67 -19.18
N LEU A 148 -6.63 2.67 -18.24
CA LEU A 148 -6.52 3.40 -16.99
C LEU A 148 -5.30 2.94 -16.17
N ASN A 149 -5.09 1.63 -16.04
CA ASN A 149 -3.94 1.07 -15.32
C ASN A 149 -2.62 1.52 -15.95
N ASN A 150 -2.48 1.40 -17.28
CA ASN A 150 -1.26 1.80 -18.00
C ASN A 150 -0.95 3.30 -17.82
N ILE A 151 -1.96 4.16 -17.95
CA ILE A 151 -1.79 5.61 -17.75
C ILE A 151 -1.46 5.94 -16.30
N THR A 152 -2.04 5.21 -15.35
CA THR A 152 -1.76 5.41 -13.92
C THR A 152 -0.31 5.07 -13.60
N ILE A 153 0.24 4.00 -14.19
CA ILE A 153 1.66 3.64 -14.06
C ILE A 153 2.55 4.77 -14.59
N LEU A 154 2.27 5.27 -15.80
CA LEU A 154 3.02 6.38 -16.40
C LEU A 154 2.94 7.66 -15.53
N HIS A 155 1.77 7.94 -14.95
CA HIS A 155 1.58 9.12 -14.10
C HIS A 155 2.30 9.02 -12.75
N VAL A 156 2.32 7.84 -12.14
CA VAL A 156 3.04 7.60 -10.87
C VAL A 156 4.55 7.63 -11.09
N HIS A 157 5.02 7.08 -12.19
CA HIS A 157 6.43 7.06 -12.59
C HIS A 157 6.76 8.16 -13.60
N ARG A 158 6.26 9.37 -13.34
CA ARG A 158 6.39 10.50 -14.25
C ARG A 158 7.85 10.82 -14.56
N ASP A 159 8.71 10.84 -13.54
CA ASP A 159 10.14 11.16 -13.70
C ASP A 159 10.85 10.19 -14.66
N MET A 160 10.50 8.90 -14.61
CA MET A 160 11.02 7.90 -15.56
C MET A 160 10.37 8.06 -16.95
N THR A 161 9.09 8.43 -17.00
CA THR A 161 8.35 8.62 -18.26
C THR A 161 8.83 9.84 -19.03
N GLU A 162 9.24 10.91 -18.34
CA GLU A 162 9.79 12.12 -18.97
C GLU A 162 11.14 11.87 -19.64
N ASN A 163 11.88 10.85 -19.20
CA ASN A 163 13.15 10.43 -19.80
C ASN A 163 12.99 9.51 -21.02
N LEU A 164 11.76 9.14 -21.42
CA LEU A 164 11.53 8.27 -22.57
C LEU A 164 11.65 9.05 -23.88
N ASP A 165 12.41 8.51 -24.84
CA ASP A 165 12.42 9.04 -26.21
C ASP A 165 11.11 8.68 -26.93
N LEU A 166 10.28 9.70 -27.14
CA LEU A 166 9.01 9.56 -27.86
C LEU A 166 9.20 9.13 -29.31
N ASN A 167 10.31 9.52 -29.95
CA ASN A 167 10.60 9.14 -31.33
C ASN A 167 10.93 7.65 -31.41
N GLU A 168 11.76 7.15 -30.50
CA GLU A 168 12.06 5.71 -30.40
C GLU A 168 10.78 4.89 -30.14
N LEU A 169 9.96 5.35 -29.20
CA LEU A 169 8.70 4.67 -28.86
C LEU A 169 7.72 4.65 -30.04
N ALA A 170 7.57 5.78 -30.75
CA ALA A 170 6.74 5.89 -31.94
C ALA A 170 7.24 4.95 -33.04
N ASN A 171 8.55 4.95 -33.30
CA ASN A 171 9.17 4.07 -34.28
C ASN A 171 8.96 2.58 -33.95
N ARG A 172 9.08 2.22 -32.67
CA ARG A 172 8.78 0.86 -32.20
C ARG A 172 7.31 0.48 -32.42
N PHE A 173 6.38 1.38 -32.14
CA PHE A 173 4.95 1.18 -32.39
C PHE A 173 4.61 1.02 -33.88
N ILE A 174 5.24 1.82 -34.74
CA ILE A 174 5.08 1.79 -36.20
C ILE A 174 5.63 0.48 -36.75
N CYS A 175 6.86 0.11 -36.35
CA CYS A 175 7.55 -1.09 -36.81
C CYS A 175 6.91 -2.40 -36.33
N ALA A 176 6.12 -2.38 -35.26
CA ALA A 176 5.44 -3.56 -34.73
C ALA A 176 4.34 -4.11 -35.66
N ASN A 177 3.85 -3.34 -36.63
CA ASN A 177 2.83 -3.81 -37.57
C ASN A 177 3.14 -3.34 -39.00
N LYS A 178 3.11 -4.27 -39.95
CA LYS A 178 3.40 -4.01 -41.37
C LYS A 178 2.48 -2.94 -41.97
N ILE A 179 1.20 -2.91 -41.58
CA ILE A 179 0.24 -1.88 -42.01
C ILE A 179 0.65 -0.51 -41.48
N ARG A 180 1.01 -0.43 -40.19
CA ARG A 180 1.44 0.83 -39.57
C ARG A 180 2.72 1.36 -40.21
N ARG A 181 3.66 0.48 -40.54
CA ARG A 181 4.90 0.85 -41.25
C ARG A 181 4.64 1.43 -42.64
N SER A 182 3.61 0.96 -43.35
CA SER A 182 3.21 1.56 -44.63
C SER A 182 2.42 2.86 -44.49
N THR A 183 1.72 3.07 -43.37
CA THR A 183 0.86 4.24 -43.15
C THR A 183 1.59 5.41 -42.49
N PHE A 184 2.47 5.13 -41.54
CA PHE A 184 3.16 6.14 -40.74
C PHE A 184 4.64 6.23 -41.13
N ALA A 185 5.15 7.46 -41.24
CA ALA A 185 6.56 7.70 -41.45
C ALA A 185 7.36 7.41 -40.18
N VAL A 186 8.53 6.79 -40.33
CA VAL A 186 9.50 6.59 -39.24
C VAL A 186 10.17 7.93 -38.95
N ALA A 187 10.12 8.37 -37.70
CA ALA A 187 10.78 9.59 -37.26
C ALA A 187 12.30 9.35 -37.20
N ASN A 188 13.09 10.14 -37.94
CA ASN A 188 14.54 10.14 -37.75
C ASN A 188 14.87 10.90 -36.47
N SER A 189 15.63 10.27 -35.57
CA SER A 189 16.17 10.93 -34.38
C SER A 189 17.19 11.97 -34.82
N ASN A 190 16.72 13.19 -35.10
CA ASN A 190 17.59 14.35 -35.17
C ASN A 190 17.77 14.84 -33.73
N LYS A 191 19.00 14.69 -33.23
CA LYS A 191 19.48 15.30 -31.99
C LYS A 191 19.19 16.80 -31.96
#